data_AF-A0A922M1K5-F1
#
_entry.id   AF-A0A922M1K5-F1
#
_cell.length_a   1.000
_cell.length_b   1.000
_cell.length_c   1.000
_cell.angle_alpha   90.00
_cell.angle_beta   90.00
_cell.angle_gamma   90.00
#
_symmetry.space_group_name_H-M   'P 1'
#
loop_
_entity.id
_entity.type
_entity.pdbx_description
1 polymer ?
#
loop_
_entity_poly.entity_id
_entity_poly.type
_entity_poly.pdbx_seq_one_letter_code
_entity_poly.pdbx_strand_id
1 'polypeptide(L)'
;LEATDVISVELVPERKGLILKHCEYYVSSRRHGTTVSRRYNDFVQLYDILHAKYPYRAICRLPPKRVVVGGGSSHFLLRRRAALQRWLTLVARHPVLAHDADLRVFLCESTLRLEKPKHDEFILAGTQEDNLNEVTTQELQDAFATEQEPLRLAQLALARLTQIFEK
;
A
#
# COMPACT_ATOMS: atom_id res chain seq x y z
N LEU A 1 10.18 -13.06 -15.33
CA LEU A 1 9.25 -12.13 -14.65
C LEU A 1 8.00 -12.92 -14.34
N GLU A 2 7.76 -13.25 -13.07
CA GLU A 2 6.46 -13.83 -12.68
C GLU A 2 5.34 -12.93 -13.18
N ALA A 3 4.22 -13.51 -13.61
CA ALA A 3 3.08 -12.74 -14.09
C ALA A 3 2.62 -11.78 -12.98
N THR A 4 2.59 -10.48 -13.29
CA THR A 4 2.16 -9.45 -12.34
C THR A 4 0.72 -9.72 -11.93
N ASP A 5 0.43 -9.65 -10.62
CA ASP A 5 -0.91 -9.98 -10.13
C ASP A 5 -1.96 -9.00 -10.68
N VAL A 6 -3.16 -9.54 -10.93
CA VAL A 6 -4.33 -8.77 -11.33
C VAL A 6 -5.27 -8.73 -10.14
N ILE A 7 -5.32 -7.55 -9.51
CA ILE A 7 -6.13 -7.28 -8.31
C ILE A 7 -7.46 -6.62 -8.71
N SER A 8 -8.56 -7.13 -8.18
CA SER A 8 -9.87 -6.46 -8.21
C SER A 8 -10.39 -6.21 -6.81
N VAL A 9 -11.02 -5.06 -6.60
CA VAL A 9 -11.66 -4.71 -5.33
C VAL A 9 -13.09 -4.29 -5.60
N GLU A 10 -14.05 -5.07 -5.12
CA GLU A 10 -15.49 -4.82 -5.33
C GLU A 10 -16.19 -4.55 -4.01
N LEU A 11 -17.18 -3.65 -4.01
CA LEU A 11 -17.96 -3.34 -2.80
C LEU A 11 -18.92 -4.50 -2.52
N VAL A 12 -18.92 -5.01 -1.29
CA VAL A 12 -19.92 -5.99 -0.86
C VAL A 12 -21.28 -5.27 -0.76
N PRO A 13 -22.33 -5.73 -1.46
CA PRO A 13 -23.64 -5.04 -1.47
C PRO A 13 -24.27 -4.95 -0.09
N GLU A 14 -24.12 -6.03 0.69
CA GLU A 14 -24.68 -6.14 2.03
C GLU A 14 -23.71 -5.60 3.08
N ARG A 15 -24.19 -4.66 3.89
CA ARG A 15 -23.43 -4.17 5.05
C ARG A 15 -23.61 -5.14 6.21
N LYS A 16 -22.49 -5.63 6.75
CA LYS A 16 -22.47 -6.57 7.88
C LYS A 16 -22.43 -5.84 9.23
N GLY A 17 -22.82 -6.52 10.31
CA GLY A 17 -22.79 -6.02 11.69
C GLY A 17 -24.19 -5.83 12.28
N LEU A 18 -24.39 -6.27 13.54
CA LEU A 18 -25.70 -6.26 14.21
C LEU A 18 -26.13 -4.87 14.71
N ILE A 19 -25.19 -4.04 15.15
CA ILE A 19 -25.47 -2.72 15.76
C ILE A 19 -24.82 -1.58 14.97
N LEU A 20 -23.59 -1.78 14.49
CA LEU A 20 -22.87 -0.85 13.63
C LEU A 20 -22.55 -1.55 12.32
N LYS A 21 -23.35 -1.23 11.29
CA LYS A 21 -23.14 -1.77 9.97
C LYS A 21 -21.84 -1.22 9.37
N HIS A 22 -20.91 -2.10 8.99
CA HIS A 22 -19.67 -1.74 8.29
C HIS A 22 -19.73 -2.14 6.81
N CYS A 23 -18.93 -1.46 6.00
CA CYS A 23 -18.73 -1.81 4.60
C CYS A 23 -17.55 -2.76 4.46
N GLU A 24 -17.72 -3.79 3.64
CA GLU A 24 -16.68 -4.73 3.25
C GLU A 24 -16.42 -4.66 1.75
N TYR A 25 -15.28 -5.20 1.35
CA TYR A 25 -14.84 -5.30 -0.03
C TYR A 25 -14.44 -6.74 -0.33
N TYR A 26 -14.88 -7.25 -1.47
CA TYR A 26 -14.28 -8.45 -2.06
C TYR A 26 -12.97 -8.05 -2.70
N VAL A 27 -11.88 -8.66 -2.22
CA VAL A 27 -10.54 -8.48 -2.77
C VAL A 27 -10.16 -9.79 -3.45
N SER A 28 -9.94 -9.74 -4.75
CA SER A 28 -9.55 -10.91 -5.53
C SER A 28 -8.13 -10.76 -6.08
N SER A 29 -7.36 -11.85 -5.99
CA SER A 29 -6.04 -12.00 -6.60
C SER A 29 -6.10 -13.07 -7.66
N ARG A 30 -5.72 -12.72 -8.89
CA ARG A 30 -5.62 -13.70 -9.99
C ARG A 30 -4.42 -14.62 -9.77
N ARG A 31 -3.29 -14.09 -9.30
CA ARG A 31 -2.07 -14.87 -9.04
C ARG A 31 -2.31 -15.97 -8.00
N HIS A 32 -3.07 -15.66 -6.96
CA HIS A 32 -3.34 -16.61 -5.88
C HIS A 32 -4.63 -17.41 -6.07
N GLY A 33 -5.50 -17.03 -7.02
CA GLY A 33 -6.79 -17.68 -7.23
C GLY A 33 -7.75 -17.51 -6.06
N THR A 34 -7.59 -16.45 -5.26
CA THR A 34 -8.34 -16.21 -4.02
C THR A 34 -9.29 -15.04 -4.17
N THR A 35 -10.40 -15.08 -3.42
CA THR A 35 -11.23 -13.92 -3.14
C THR A 35 -11.54 -13.89 -1.64
N VAL A 36 -11.18 -12.82 -0.97
CA VAL A 36 -11.33 -12.64 0.48
C VAL A 36 -12.15 -11.40 0.79
N SER A 37 -12.81 -11.37 1.95
CA SER A 37 -13.48 -10.16 2.42
C SER A 37 -12.56 -9.33 3.29
N ARG A 38 -12.52 -8.02 3.04
CA ARG A 38 -11.73 -7.04 3.79
C ARG A 38 -12.55 -5.79 4.06
N ARG A 39 -12.39 -5.20 5.25
CA ARG A 39 -12.91 -3.86 5.55
C ARG A 39 -11.83 -2.80 5.39
N TYR A 40 -12.20 -1.53 5.28
CA TYR A 40 -11.23 -0.44 5.12
C TYR A 40 -10.10 -0.44 6.18
N ASN A 41 -10.42 -0.75 7.45
CA ASN A 41 -9.40 -0.79 8.50
C ASN A 41 -8.40 -1.94 8.33
N ASP A 42 -8.74 -2.99 7.60
CA ASP A 42 -7.80 -4.08 7.29
C ASP A 42 -6.71 -3.58 6.33
N PHE A 43 -7.10 -2.76 5.35
CA PHE A 43 -6.14 -2.07 4.47
C PHE A 43 -5.24 -1.12 5.28
N VAL A 44 -5.81 -0.40 6.25
CA VAL A 44 -5.03 0.48 7.15
C VAL A 44 -4.01 -0.34 7.93
N GLN A 45 -4.41 -1.49 8.50
CA GLN A 45 -3.49 -2.36 9.23
C GLN A 45 -2.36 -2.87 8.33
N LEU A 46 -2.66 -3.31 7.11
CA LEU A 46 -1.63 -3.72 6.16
C LEU A 46 -0.70 -2.55 5.79
N TYR A 47 -1.24 -1.36 5.53
CA TYR A 47 -0.45 -0.17 5.23
C TYR A 47 0.51 0.17 6.38
N ASP A 48 0.04 0.19 7.62
CA ASP A 48 0.87 0.51 8.79
C ASP A 48 2.01 -0.50 8.95
N ILE A 49 1.74 -1.78 8.70
CA ILE A 49 2.75 -2.85 8.77
C ILE A 49 3.79 -2.70 7.67
N LEU A 50 3.37 -2.55 6.41
CA LEU A 50 4.31 -2.35 5.30
C LEU A 50 5.11 -1.05 5.50
N HIS A 51 4.49 0.02 5.97
CA HIS A 51 5.17 1.28 6.26
C HIS A 51 6.22 1.14 7.36
N ALA A 52 5.95 0.34 8.39
CA ALA A 52 6.92 0.08 9.45
C ALA A 52 8.04 -0.89 9.01
N LYS A 53 7.73 -1.89 8.18
CA LYS A 53 8.72 -2.85 7.66
C LYS A 53 9.68 -2.24 6.66
N TYR A 54 9.22 -1.28 5.86
CA TYR A 54 9.94 -0.76 4.70
C TYR A 54 10.14 0.77 4.78
N PRO A 55 10.82 1.30 5.81
CA PRO A 55 10.92 2.74 6.05
C PRO A 55 11.63 3.51 4.93
N TYR A 56 12.47 2.82 4.14
CA TYR A 56 13.22 3.40 3.02
C TYR A 56 12.56 3.16 1.66
N ARG A 57 11.29 2.73 1.62
CA ARG A 57 10.52 2.55 0.38
C ARG A 57 9.31 3.47 0.35
N ALA A 58 9.05 4.07 -0.81
CA ALA A 58 7.87 4.89 -1.01
C ALA A 58 6.61 4.00 -1.08
N ILE A 59 5.80 4.00 -0.02
CA ILE A 59 4.51 3.32 0.01
C ILE A 59 3.41 4.37 -0.19
N CYS A 60 2.62 4.21 -1.26
CA CYS A 60 1.52 5.12 -1.57
C CYS A 60 0.53 5.21 -0.40
N ARG A 61 0.00 6.42 -0.15
CA ARG A 61 -0.98 6.64 0.92
C ARG A 61 -2.33 6.01 0.58
N LEU A 62 -3.03 5.53 1.60
CA LEU A 62 -4.42 5.09 1.49
C LEU A 62 -5.37 6.27 1.27
N PRO A 63 -6.55 6.05 0.65
CA PRO A 63 -7.59 7.05 0.60
C PRO A 63 -8.02 7.45 2.02
N PRO A 64 -8.40 8.72 2.27
CA PRO A 64 -8.59 9.22 3.63
C PRO A 64 -9.66 8.45 4.43
N LYS A 65 -9.36 8.27 5.72
CA LYS A 65 -10.32 7.74 6.70
C LYS A 65 -11.37 8.81 7.01
N ARG A 66 -12.41 8.89 6.19
CA ARG A 66 -13.61 9.66 6.56
C ARG A 66 -14.47 8.82 7.50
N VAL A 67 -14.67 9.32 8.71
CA VAL A 67 -15.70 8.81 9.63
C VAL A 67 -17.03 9.34 9.11
N VAL A 68 -17.88 8.45 8.61
CA VAL A 68 -19.22 8.85 8.16
C VAL A 68 -20.23 7.98 8.87
N VAL A 69 -21.10 8.63 9.64
CA VAL A 69 -22.25 7.99 10.29
C VAL A 69 -23.09 7.31 9.20
N GLY A 70 -23.41 6.03 9.38
CA GLY A 70 -24.17 5.26 8.39
C GLY A 70 -23.41 4.83 7.14
N GLY A 71 -22.07 4.72 7.18
CA GLY A 71 -21.28 4.05 6.13
C GLY A 71 -20.95 4.91 4.90
N GLY A 72 -21.38 6.17 4.86
CA GLY A 72 -21.06 7.11 3.78
C GLY A 72 -21.96 7.00 2.54
N SER A 73 -21.92 8.03 1.70
CA SER A 73 -22.70 8.08 0.45
C SER A 73 -22.19 7.06 -0.57
N SER A 74 -23.06 6.63 -1.49
CA SER A 74 -22.68 5.71 -2.58
C SER A 74 -21.46 6.23 -3.37
N HIS A 75 -21.45 7.51 -3.72
CA HIS A 75 -20.33 8.15 -4.41
C HIS A 75 -19.02 8.13 -3.60
N PHE A 76 -19.10 8.24 -2.28
CA PHE A 76 -17.92 8.09 -1.42
C PHE A 76 -17.39 6.66 -1.43
N LEU A 77 -18.27 5.66 -1.30
CA LEU A 77 -17.89 4.25 -1.29
C LEU A 77 -17.27 3.81 -2.63
N LEU A 78 -17.81 4.26 -3.76
CA LEU A 78 -17.26 3.98 -5.09
C LEU A 78 -15.86 4.57 -5.29
N ARG A 79 -15.65 5.83 -4.87
CA ARG A 79 -14.32 6.47 -4.94
C ARG A 79 -13.32 5.78 -4.03
N ARG A 80 -13.72 5.41 -2.82
CA ARG A 80 -12.88 4.65 -1.90
C ARG A 80 -12.51 3.29 -2.50
N ARG A 81 -13.49 2.52 -3.01
CA ARG A 81 -13.25 1.24 -3.70
C ARG A 81 -12.20 1.38 -4.81
N ALA A 82 -12.39 2.36 -5.70
CA ALA A 82 -11.45 2.60 -6.80
C ALA A 82 -10.04 2.96 -6.30
N ALA A 83 -9.93 3.77 -5.24
CA ALA A 83 -8.65 4.12 -4.64
C ALA A 83 -7.98 2.92 -3.94
N LEU A 84 -8.75 2.07 -3.24
CA LEU A 84 -8.24 0.85 -2.63
C LEU A 84 -7.74 -0.14 -3.69
N GLN A 85 -8.46 -0.31 -4.81
CA GLN A 85 -7.99 -1.13 -5.92
C GLN A 85 -6.65 -0.64 -6.46
N ARG A 86 -6.55 0.67 -6.76
CA ARG A 86 -5.30 1.26 -7.25
C ARG A 86 -4.15 1.06 -6.26
N TRP A 87 -4.39 1.35 -4.98
CA TRP A 87 -3.39 1.17 -3.93
C TRP A 87 -2.89 -0.27 -3.85
N LEU A 88 -3.79 -1.24 -3.75
CA LEU A 88 -3.41 -2.66 -3.63
C LEU A 88 -2.76 -3.19 -4.91
N THR A 89 -3.17 -2.69 -6.08
CA THR A 89 -2.53 -3.01 -7.36
C THR A 89 -1.08 -2.52 -7.38
N LEU A 90 -0.80 -1.30 -6.89
CA LEU A 90 0.57 -0.78 -6.81
C LEU A 90 1.43 -1.61 -5.85
N VAL A 91 0.89 -1.96 -4.68
CA VAL A 91 1.58 -2.82 -3.70
C VAL A 91 1.89 -4.20 -4.29
N ALA A 92 0.91 -4.85 -4.93
CA ALA A 92 1.07 -6.18 -5.54
C ALA A 92 1.94 -6.20 -6.80
N ARG A 93 2.25 -5.03 -7.37
CA ARG A 93 3.18 -4.89 -8.51
C ARG A 93 4.58 -4.44 -8.11
N HIS A 94 4.75 -4.01 -6.86
CA HIS A 94 6.04 -3.53 -6.39
C HIS A 94 7.02 -4.71 -6.27
N PRO A 95 8.25 -4.61 -6.80
CA PRO A 95 9.18 -5.74 -6.92
C PRO A 95 9.50 -6.41 -5.57
N VAL A 96 9.57 -5.65 -4.49
CA VAL A 96 9.77 -6.17 -3.13
C VAL A 96 8.46 -6.50 -2.41
N LEU A 97 7.57 -5.51 -2.21
CA LEU A 97 6.32 -5.70 -1.45
C LEU A 97 5.42 -6.81 -2.00
N ALA A 98 5.45 -7.10 -3.31
CA ALA A 98 4.66 -8.19 -3.89
C ALA A 98 5.00 -9.58 -3.32
N HIS A 99 6.18 -9.73 -2.71
CA HIS A 99 6.65 -10.96 -2.09
C HIS A 99 6.53 -10.94 -0.56
N ASP A 100 6.03 -9.86 0.04
CA ASP A 100 5.87 -9.76 1.49
C ASP A 100 4.80 -10.75 2.00
N ALA A 101 5.12 -11.40 3.12
CA ALA A 101 4.27 -12.43 3.71
C ALA A 101 2.94 -11.86 4.22
N ASP A 102 2.91 -10.65 4.76
CA ASP A 102 1.67 -10.03 5.27
C ASP A 102 0.75 -9.61 4.11
N LEU A 103 1.31 -9.18 2.97
CA LEU A 103 0.52 -9.00 1.75
C LEU A 103 -0.12 -10.32 1.31
N ARG A 104 0.64 -11.43 1.31
CA ARG A 104 0.11 -12.75 0.95
C ARG A 104 -1.02 -13.17 1.89
N VAL A 105 -0.83 -13.02 3.21
CA VAL A 105 -1.87 -13.28 4.23
C VAL A 105 -3.10 -12.41 3.95
N PHE A 106 -2.89 -11.12 3.68
CA PHE A 106 -3.96 -10.20 3.33
C PHE A 106 -4.73 -10.61 2.07
N LEU A 107 -4.09 -11.20 1.06
CA LEU A 107 -4.74 -11.64 -0.18
C LEU A 107 -5.37 -13.04 -0.09
N CYS A 108 -4.88 -13.91 0.79
CA CYS A 108 -5.21 -15.33 0.76
C CYS A 108 -6.05 -15.83 1.94
N GLU A 109 -5.90 -15.25 3.14
CA GLU A 109 -6.54 -15.80 4.33
C GLU A 109 -7.96 -15.28 4.57
N SER A 110 -8.88 -16.12 5.00
CA SER A 110 -10.25 -15.69 5.31
C SER A 110 -10.30 -14.78 6.54
N THR A 111 -9.52 -15.12 7.57
CA THR A 111 -9.41 -14.37 8.81
C THR A 111 -8.08 -13.62 8.84
N LEU A 112 -8.12 -12.29 8.86
CA LEU A 112 -6.90 -11.49 8.84
C LEU A 112 -6.22 -11.47 10.22
N ARG A 113 -4.98 -11.97 10.27
CA ARG A 113 -4.12 -11.89 11.47
C ARG A 113 -2.77 -11.32 11.07
N LEU A 114 -2.63 -10.00 11.22
CA LEU A 114 -1.37 -9.31 10.95
C LEU A 114 -0.77 -8.80 12.25
N GLU A 115 0.51 -9.09 12.46
CA GLU A 115 1.27 -8.64 13.62
C GLU A 115 2.10 -7.41 13.27
N LYS A 116 2.27 -6.50 14.24
CA LYS A 116 3.17 -5.37 14.03
C LYS A 116 4.61 -5.88 13.95
N PRO A 117 5.40 -5.41 12.98
CA PRO A 117 6.79 -5.82 12.87
C PRO A 117 7.57 -5.34 14.10
N LYS A 118 8.43 -6.22 14.63
CA LYS A 118 9.37 -5.86 15.72
C LYS A 118 10.60 -5.14 15.20
N HIS A 119 11.01 -5.45 13.98
CA HIS A 119 12.16 -4.90 13.27
C HIS A 119 11.76 -4.62 11.82
N ASP A 120 12.40 -3.64 11.19
CA ASP A 120 12.25 -3.40 9.74
C ASP A 120 13.02 -4.45 8.91
N GLU A 121 12.73 -4.51 7.62
CA GLU A 121 13.38 -5.44 6.68
C GLU A 121 14.89 -5.21 6.62
N PHE A 122 15.36 -3.98 6.76
CA PHE A 122 16.78 -3.65 6.64
C PHE A 122 17.60 -4.26 7.78
N ILE A 123 17.10 -4.16 9.01
CA ILE A 123 17.70 -4.81 10.18
C ILE A 123 17.66 -6.34 10.04
N LEU A 124 16.57 -6.90 9.49
CA LEU A 124 16.39 -8.34 9.34
C LEU A 124 17.23 -8.96 8.22
N ALA A 125 17.46 -8.23 7.13
CA ALA A 125 18.30 -8.69 6.02
C ALA A 125 19.75 -8.93 6.47
N GLY A 126 20.17 -8.30 7.57
CA GLY A 126 21.58 -8.16 7.92
C GLY A 126 22.28 -7.28 6.88
N THR A 127 23.28 -6.53 7.27
CA THR A 127 24.19 -5.91 6.30
C THR A 127 25.01 -7.04 5.67
N GLN A 128 24.48 -7.73 4.66
CA GLN A 128 25.28 -8.62 3.81
C GLN A 128 26.17 -7.74 2.94
N GLU A 129 27.40 -7.53 3.40
CA GLU A 129 28.48 -6.86 2.64
C GLU A 129 29.03 -7.78 1.54
N ASP A 130 28.17 -8.29 0.67
CA ASP A 130 28.62 -9.12 -0.45
C ASP A 130 28.96 -8.18 -1.63
N ASN A 131 30.22 -7.75 -1.66
CA ASN A 131 30.89 -6.87 -2.64
C ASN A 131 30.61 -5.36 -2.53
N LEU A 132 31.35 -4.69 -1.64
CA LEU A 132 31.68 -3.28 -1.82
C LEU A 132 32.89 -3.20 -2.77
N ASN A 133 32.65 -2.97 -4.06
CA ASN A 133 33.50 -1.97 -4.71
C ASN A 133 33.30 -0.70 -3.89
N GLU A 134 34.37 -0.16 -3.32
CA GLU A 134 34.42 0.91 -2.30
C GLU A 134 33.62 2.17 -2.68
N VAL A 135 32.29 2.12 -2.61
CA VAL A 135 31.47 3.33 -2.64
C VAL A 135 31.59 3.95 -1.26
N THR A 136 32.28 5.06 -1.19
CA THR A 136 32.50 5.79 0.05
C THR A 136 31.19 6.41 0.55
N THR A 137 31.09 6.64 1.86
CA THR A 137 29.95 7.38 2.44
C THR A 137 29.78 8.76 1.80
N GLN A 138 30.89 9.39 1.38
CA GLN A 138 30.86 10.68 0.69
C GLN A 138 30.19 10.57 -0.67
N GLU A 139 30.54 9.56 -1.48
CA GLU A 139 29.91 9.34 -2.79
C GLU A 139 28.41 9.03 -2.66
N LEU A 140 28.00 8.29 -1.62
CA LEU A 140 26.58 8.06 -1.33
C LEU A 140 25.83 9.36 -0.99
N GLN A 141 26.46 10.26 -0.21
CA GLN A 141 25.88 11.56 0.13
C GLN A 141 25.76 12.46 -1.10
N ASP A 142 26.79 12.49 -1.94
CA ASP A 142 26.82 13.30 -3.16
C ASP A 142 25.79 12.79 -4.18
N ALA A 143 25.65 11.48 -4.33
CA ALA A 143 24.61 10.85 -5.14
C ALA A 143 23.21 11.20 -4.62
N PHE A 144 22.98 11.06 -3.30
CA PHE A 144 21.71 11.41 -2.68
C PHE A 144 21.36 12.89 -2.92
N ALA A 145 22.30 13.81 -2.71
CA ALA A 145 22.09 15.24 -2.95
C ALA A 145 21.74 15.55 -4.41
N THR A 146 22.38 14.85 -5.34
CA THR A 146 22.13 14.99 -6.79
C THR A 146 20.73 14.48 -7.17
N GLU A 147 20.28 13.38 -6.57
CA GLU A 147 18.96 12.78 -6.85
C GLU A 147 17.80 13.50 -6.17
N GLN A 148 18.04 14.27 -5.10
CA GLN A 148 16.99 15.01 -4.40
C GLN A 148 16.35 16.11 -5.25
N GLU A 149 17.13 16.81 -6.07
CA GLU A 149 16.62 17.95 -6.83
C GLU A 149 15.58 17.56 -7.89
N PRO A 150 15.78 16.51 -8.71
CA PRO A 150 14.75 16.01 -9.62
C PRO A 150 13.45 15.62 -8.92
N LEU A 151 13.53 14.95 -7.76
CA LEU A 151 12.35 14.56 -6.98
C LEU A 151 11.59 15.78 -6.45
N ARG A 152 12.33 16.80 -5.98
CA ARG A 152 11.76 18.07 -5.52
C ARG A 152 11.03 18.80 -6.65
N LEU A 153 11.64 18.88 -7.83
CA LEU A 153 11.04 19.50 -9.01
C LEU A 153 9.79 18.75 -9.48
N ALA A 154 9.81 17.42 -9.49
CA ALA A 154 8.65 16.60 -9.80
C ALA A 154 7.50 16.87 -8.81
N GLN A 155 7.80 16.96 -7.51
CA GLN A 155 6.80 17.29 -6.49
C GLN A 155 6.20 18.69 -6.70
N LEU A 156 7.01 19.70 -6.98
CA LEU A 156 6.54 21.06 -7.28
C LEU A 156 5.63 21.08 -8.52
N ALA A 157 6.04 20.39 -9.59
CA ALA A 157 5.27 20.30 -10.82
C ALA A 157 3.91 19.64 -10.58
N LEU A 158 3.88 18.51 -9.86
CA LEU A 158 2.65 17.82 -9.48
C LEU A 158 1.74 18.72 -8.63
N ALA A 159 2.28 19.42 -7.63
CA ALA A 159 1.52 20.34 -6.80
C ALA A 159 0.87 21.47 -7.62
N ARG A 160 1.61 22.03 -8.58
CA ARG A 160 1.10 23.06 -9.48
C ARG A 160 0.01 22.52 -10.40
N LEU A 161 0.18 21.30 -10.94
CA LEU A 161 -0.86 20.65 -11.75
C LEU A 161 -2.13 20.44 -10.93
N THR A 162 -2.02 19.96 -9.69
CA THR A 162 -3.18 19.80 -8.81
C THR A 162 -3.93 21.13 -8.61
N GLN A 163 -3.21 22.23 -8.37
CA GLN A 163 -3.83 23.56 -8.24
C GLN A 163 -4.56 24.04 -9.52
N ILE A 164 -4.10 23.62 -10.70
CA ILE A 164 -4.76 23.96 -11.97
C ILE A 164 -6.09 23.21 -12.11
N PHE A 165 -6.11 21.93 -11.72
CA PHE A 165 -7.29 21.07 -11.87
C PHE A 165 -8.29 21.14 -10.70
N GLU A 166 -7.91 21.72 -9.56
CA GLU A 166 -8.80 21.96 -8.41
C GLU A 166 -9.54 23.31 -8.47
N LYS A 167 -9.30 24.13 -9.50
CA LYS A 167 -10.10 25.32 -9.84
C LYS A 167 -11.26 24.97 -10.75
#